data_AF-A0A9E5XRG3-F1
#
_entry.id   AF-A0A9E5XRG3-F1
#
_cell.length_a   1.000
_cell.length_b   1.000
_cell.length_c   1.000
_cell.angle_alpha   90.00
_cell.angle_beta   90.00
_cell.angle_gamma   90.00
#
_symmetry.space_group_name_H-M   'P 1'
#
loop_
_entity.id
_entity.type
_entity.pdbx_description
1 polymer ?
#
loop_
_entity_poly.entity_id
_entity_poly.type
_entity_poly.pdbx_seq_one_letter_code
_entity_poly.pdbx_strand_id
1 'polypeptide(L)'
;MKNILLIIFLLMIACKARYKPLTEQEIREDKRLHDCYKNWERLDLKGIKKVKVLYFGRYFEYDLLTYPNHIIGVDEKNDTIIALDNTPCTPHVYKPGETAYLLQAHWFDFEKNRSGIALTTEAREKYNCSIKKLYYARFAWGHY
;
A
#
# COMPACT_ATOMS: atom_id res chain seq x y z
N MET A 1 -14.56 1.54 45.89
CA MET A 1 -15.05 0.66 44.80
C MET A 1 -16.13 1.29 43.91
N LYS A 2 -17.20 1.93 44.45
CA LYS A 2 -18.26 2.58 43.65
C LYS A 2 -17.76 3.62 42.62
N ASN A 3 -16.77 4.43 42.97
CA ASN A 3 -16.26 5.50 42.08
C ASN A 3 -15.43 4.96 40.90
N ILE A 4 -14.75 3.82 41.07
CA ILE A 4 -13.94 3.20 40.01
C ILE A 4 -14.84 2.63 38.90
N LEU A 5 -15.97 2.00 39.27
CA LEU A 5 -16.96 1.53 38.30
C LEU A 5 -17.57 2.68 37.48
N LEU A 6 -17.81 3.83 38.11
CA LEU A 6 -18.35 5.01 37.43
C LEU A 6 -17.36 5.55 36.39
N ILE A 7 -16.07 5.58 36.71
CA ILE A 7 -15.00 6.04 35.80
C ILE A 7 -14.85 5.09 34.60
N ILE A 8 -14.85 3.77 34.83
CA ILE A 8 -14.80 2.78 33.75
C ILE A 8 -16.02 2.90 32.83
N PHE A 9 -17.21 3.09 33.40
CA PHE A 9 -18.44 3.27 32.64
C PHE A 9 -18.41 4.55 31.78
N LEU A 10 -17.92 5.67 32.34
CA LEU A 10 -17.73 6.93 31.61
C LEU A 10 -16.68 6.80 30.50
N LEU A 11 -15.58 6.07 30.73
CA LEU A 11 -14.57 5.78 29.71
C LEU A 11 -15.15 4.93 28.56
N MET A 12 -16.00 3.94 28.85
CA MET A 12 -16.64 3.13 27.81
C MET A 12 -17.64 3.93 26.97
N ILE A 13 -18.37 4.88 27.57
CA ILE A 13 -19.26 5.79 26.83
C ILE A 13 -18.45 6.74 25.96
N ALA A 14 -17.36 7.31 26.49
CA ALA A 14 -16.47 8.20 25.74
C ALA A 14 -15.76 7.49 24.58
N CYS A 15 -15.40 6.21 24.74
CA CYS A 15 -14.86 5.38 23.65
C CYS A 15 -15.91 5.10 22.55
N LYS A 16 -17.16 4.79 22.93
CA LYS A 16 -18.23 4.57 21.94
C LYS A 16 -18.57 5.84 21.15
N ALA A 17 -18.48 7.01 21.77
CA ALA A 17 -18.78 8.29 21.10
C ALA A 17 -17.76 8.68 20.01
N ARG A 18 -16.56 8.08 19.99
CA ARG A 18 -15.53 8.33 18.96
C ARG A 18 -15.53 7.31 17.83
N TYR A 19 -16.27 6.22 17.95
CA TYR A 19 -16.38 5.23 16.88
C TYR A 19 -17.45 5.68 15.89
N LYS A 20 -17.02 6.27 14.77
CA LYS A 20 -17.90 6.52 13.63
C LYS A 20 -17.98 5.21 12.83
N PRO A 21 -19.11 4.48 12.84
CA PRO A 21 -19.25 3.31 12.00
C PRO A 21 -19.14 3.73 10.53
N LEU A 22 -18.50 2.89 9.72
CA LEU A 22 -18.44 3.10 8.28
C LEU A 22 -19.85 3.15 7.71
N THR A 23 -20.08 4.08 6.79
CA THR A 23 -21.30 4.13 5.98
C THR A 23 -21.37 2.89 5.08
N GLU A 24 -22.56 2.51 4.63
CA GLU A 24 -22.71 1.39 3.71
C GLU A 24 -21.93 1.60 2.39
N GLN A 25 -21.79 2.85 1.95
CA GLN A 25 -21.00 3.18 0.77
C GLN A 25 -19.53 2.85 1.02
N GLU A 26 -18.97 3.28 2.15
CA GLU A 26 -17.58 2.96 2.50
C GLU A 26 -17.36 1.46 2.65
N ILE A 27 -18.32 0.71 3.20
CA ILE A 27 -18.25 -0.76 3.29
C ILE A 27 -18.23 -1.40 1.89
N ARG A 28 -19.07 -0.93 0.96
CA ARG A 28 -19.11 -1.44 -0.41
C ARG A 28 -17.83 -1.13 -1.18
N GLU A 29 -17.30 0.08 -1.03
CA GLU A 29 -16.04 0.48 -1.66
C GLU A 29 -14.86 -0.32 -1.12
N ASP A 30 -14.79 -0.51 0.19
CA ASP A 30 -13.76 -1.32 0.84
C ASP A 30 -13.78 -2.77 0.34
N LYS A 31 -14.96 -3.38 0.26
CA LYS A 31 -15.14 -4.72 -0.30
C LYS A 31 -14.70 -4.79 -1.76
N ARG A 32 -15.09 -3.81 -2.60
CA ARG A 32 -14.71 -3.78 -4.01
C ARG A 32 -13.19 -3.70 -4.17
N LEU A 33 -12.54 -2.84 -3.40
CA LEU A 33 -11.10 -2.68 -3.42
C LEU A 33 -10.40 -3.96 -2.97
N HIS A 34 -10.88 -4.59 -1.88
CA HIS A 34 -10.39 -5.88 -1.41
C HIS A 34 -10.44 -6.96 -2.51
N ASP A 35 -11.57 -7.07 -3.21
CA ASP A 35 -11.73 -8.02 -4.31
C ASP A 35 -10.75 -7.72 -5.46
N CYS A 36 -10.47 -6.45 -5.75
CA CYS A 36 -9.49 -6.08 -6.76
C CYS A 36 -8.06 -6.49 -6.38
N TYR A 37 -7.65 -6.25 -5.13
CA TYR A 37 -6.31 -6.63 -4.66
C TYR A 37 -6.12 -8.14 -4.55
N LYS A 38 -7.19 -8.89 -4.27
CA LYS A 38 -7.13 -10.35 -4.19
C LYS A 38 -6.70 -10.96 -5.52
N ASN A 39 -7.12 -10.36 -6.63
CA ASN A 39 -6.86 -10.85 -7.98
C ASN A 39 -5.53 -10.38 -8.58
N TRP A 40 -4.75 -9.58 -7.85
CA TRP A 40 -3.43 -9.17 -8.33
C TRP A 40 -2.46 -10.34 -8.38
N GLU A 41 -1.81 -10.49 -9.52
CA GLU A 41 -0.67 -11.39 -9.68
C GLU A 41 0.53 -10.79 -8.94
N ARG A 42 0.96 -11.45 -7.86
CA ARG A 42 2.09 -11.01 -7.03
C ARG A 42 3.35 -11.72 -7.50
N LEU A 43 4.36 -10.95 -7.90
CA LEU A 43 5.53 -11.46 -8.58
C LEU A 43 6.81 -10.91 -7.95
N ASP A 44 7.80 -11.78 -7.75
CA ASP A 44 9.17 -11.34 -7.55
C ASP A 44 9.71 -10.83 -8.89
N LEU A 45 10.27 -9.62 -8.89
CA LEU A 45 10.81 -9.06 -10.12
C LEU A 45 12.04 -9.87 -10.58
N LYS A 46 12.06 -10.21 -11.87
CA LYS A 46 13.21 -10.83 -12.53
C LYS A 46 13.89 -9.79 -13.41
N GLY A 47 15.18 -9.52 -13.15
CA GLY A 47 15.94 -8.53 -13.91
C GLY A 47 15.54 -7.08 -13.62
N ILE A 48 15.61 -6.23 -14.65
CA ILE A 48 15.29 -4.80 -14.57
C ILE A 48 13.98 -4.54 -15.29
N LYS A 49 13.13 -3.70 -14.72
CA LYS A 49 11.90 -3.24 -15.35
C LYS A 49 11.80 -1.73 -15.34
N LYS A 50 11.53 -1.15 -16.51
CA LYS A 50 11.32 0.29 -16.69
C LYS A 50 9.84 0.59 -16.61
N VAL A 51 9.47 1.63 -15.86
CA VAL A 51 8.08 2.10 -15.78
C VAL A 51 7.97 3.61 -15.82
N LYS A 52 6.91 4.10 -16.46
CA LYS A 52 6.48 5.48 -16.38
C LYS A 52 5.62 5.65 -15.13
N VAL A 53 6.06 6.49 -14.21
CA VAL A 53 5.39 6.70 -12.93
C VAL A 53 4.09 7.45 -13.15
N LEU A 54 3.00 6.92 -12.60
CA LEU A 54 1.72 7.62 -12.48
C LEU A 54 1.54 8.17 -11.07
N TYR A 55 1.96 7.39 -10.08
CA TYR A 55 1.88 7.74 -8.68
C TYR A 55 3.06 7.15 -7.90
N PHE A 56 3.50 7.88 -6.88
CA PHE A 56 4.47 7.42 -5.90
C PHE A 56 3.93 7.67 -4.50
N GLY A 57 3.84 6.61 -3.70
CA GLY A 57 3.52 6.68 -2.28
C GLY A 57 4.77 6.43 -1.45
N ARG A 58 5.08 7.38 -0.57
CA ARG A 58 6.10 7.20 0.46
C ARG A 58 5.48 6.47 1.64
N TYR A 59 6.28 5.64 2.30
CA TYR A 59 6.06 5.08 3.64
C TYR A 59 4.72 5.43 4.28
N PHE A 60 3.86 4.45 4.45
CA PHE A 60 2.73 4.61 5.36
C PHE A 60 2.94 3.71 6.58
N GLU A 61 2.52 4.24 7.72
CA GLU A 61 2.59 3.59 9.01
C GLU A 61 1.22 2.97 9.30
N TYR A 62 1.21 1.67 9.56
CA TYR A 62 0.09 1.00 10.20
C TYR A 62 0.62 0.39 11.50
N ASP A 63 0.16 0.94 12.63
CA ASP A 63 0.70 0.67 13.97
C ASP A 63 2.22 0.94 14.09
N LEU A 64 3.03 -0.06 14.40
CA LEU A 64 4.49 0.04 14.61
C LEU A 64 5.31 -0.46 13.40
N LEU A 65 4.66 -0.67 12.24
CA LEU A 65 5.29 -1.25 11.06
C LEU A 65 5.31 -0.24 9.92
N THR A 66 6.51 0.17 9.52
CA THR A 66 6.74 0.98 8.34
C THR A 66 6.74 0.09 7.11
N TYR A 67 5.85 0.35 6.16
CA TYR A 67 5.83 -0.41 4.91
C TYR A 67 6.68 0.23 3.81
N PRO A 68 7.31 -0.61 2.97
CA PRO A 68 8.07 -0.20 1.80
C PRO A 68 7.32 0.77 0.88
N ASN A 69 8.06 1.68 0.21
CA ASN A 69 7.43 2.60 -0.75
C ASN A 69 6.82 1.83 -1.90
N HIS A 70 5.91 2.51 -2.60
CA HIS A 70 5.33 1.95 -3.79
C HIS A 70 5.23 2.98 -4.90
N ILE A 71 5.24 2.45 -6.13
CA ILE A 71 4.84 3.20 -7.31
C ILE A 71 3.66 2.51 -7.96
N ILE A 72 2.78 3.32 -8.54
CA ILE A 72 1.87 2.87 -9.59
C ILE A 72 2.44 3.43 -10.89
N GLY A 73 2.63 2.56 -11.88
CA GLY A 73 3.23 2.96 -13.14
C GLY A 73 2.74 2.12 -14.30
N VAL A 74 3.12 2.56 -15.49
CA VAL A 74 2.85 1.88 -16.75
C VAL A 74 4.16 1.33 -17.30
N ASP A 75 4.21 0.04 -17.60
CA ASP A 75 5.39 -0.56 -18.22
C ASP A 75 5.43 -0.32 -19.73
N GLU A 76 6.48 -0.80 -20.39
CA GLU A 76 6.69 -0.63 -21.84
C GLU A 76 5.60 -1.29 -22.71
N LYS A 77 4.80 -2.19 -22.14
CA LYS A 77 3.67 -2.84 -22.83
C LYS A 77 2.34 -2.15 -22.56
N ASN A 78 2.36 -0.98 -21.92
CA ASN A 78 1.18 -0.27 -21.43
C ASN A 78 0.39 -1.02 -20.34
N ASP A 79 0.99 -2.01 -19.67
CA ASP A 79 0.36 -2.64 -18.51
C ASP A 79 0.49 -1.70 -17.30
N THR A 80 -0.63 -1.45 -16.61
CA THR A 80 -0.60 -0.77 -15.30
C THR A 80 -0.14 -1.77 -14.23
N ILE A 81 0.93 -1.42 -13.54
CA ILE A 81 1.54 -2.24 -12.50
C ILE A 81 1.70 -1.43 -11.21
N ILE A 82 1.81 -2.15 -10.10
CA ILE A 82 2.32 -1.61 -8.86
C ILE A 82 3.68 -2.27 -8.56
N ALA A 83 4.63 -1.51 -8.03
CA ALA A 83 5.88 -2.06 -7.51
C ALA A 83 6.10 -1.60 -6.08
N LEU A 84 6.58 -2.51 -5.23
CA LEU A 84 6.96 -2.27 -3.84
C LEU A 84 8.49 -2.29 -3.74
N ASP A 85 9.05 -1.34 -3.01
CA ASP A 85 10.50 -1.20 -2.80
C ASP A 85 10.90 -1.65 -1.41
N ASN A 86 11.68 -2.72 -1.26
CA ASN A 86 12.10 -3.23 0.06
C ASN A 86 13.02 -2.29 0.86
N THR A 87 13.27 -1.06 0.39
CA THR A 87 14.08 -0.09 1.11
C THR A 87 13.19 0.73 2.05
N PRO A 88 13.44 0.72 3.37
CA PRO A 88 12.66 1.48 4.36
C PRO A 88 12.99 2.98 4.41
N CYS A 89 14.04 3.44 3.71
CA CYS A 89 14.24 4.86 3.40
C CYS A 89 14.72 5.05 1.95
N THR A 90 13.80 5.47 1.08
CA THR A 90 14.01 5.77 -0.32
C THR A 90 14.35 7.25 -0.43
N PRO A 91 15.59 7.61 -0.81
CA PRO A 91 16.01 9.00 -0.88
C PRO A 91 15.36 9.74 -2.06
N HIS A 92 15.00 9.04 -3.15
CA HIS A 92 14.39 9.65 -4.32
C HIS A 92 12.86 9.63 -4.27
N VAL A 93 12.25 10.78 -4.53
CA VAL A 93 10.80 10.91 -4.60
C VAL A 93 10.39 11.00 -6.06
N TYR A 94 9.82 9.92 -6.58
CA TYR A 94 9.35 9.88 -7.96
C TYR A 94 8.15 10.81 -8.18
N LYS A 95 8.16 11.53 -9.30
CA LYS A 95 7.02 12.36 -9.74
C LYS A 95 6.22 11.68 -10.85
N PRO A 96 4.91 11.97 -10.98
CA PRO A 96 4.14 11.55 -12.14
C PRO A 96 4.83 12.00 -13.44
N GLY A 97 4.95 11.08 -14.39
CA GLY A 97 5.67 11.29 -15.64
C GLY A 97 7.17 11.01 -15.58
N GLU A 98 7.77 10.75 -14.42
CA GLU A 98 9.16 10.29 -14.37
C GLU A 98 9.28 8.83 -14.80
N THR A 99 10.50 8.44 -15.18
CA THR A 99 10.84 7.03 -15.41
C THR A 99 11.49 6.48 -14.15
N ALA A 100 10.92 5.41 -13.62
CA ALA A 100 11.52 4.61 -12.55
C ALA A 100 12.09 3.32 -13.12
N TYR A 101 13.24 2.92 -12.60
CA TYR A 101 13.83 1.61 -12.87
C TYR A 101 13.68 0.74 -11.62
N LEU A 102 13.06 -0.42 -11.84
CA LEU A 102 12.82 -1.42 -10.82
C LEU A 102 13.86 -2.51 -10.99
N LEU A 103 14.53 -2.84 -9.90
CA LEU A 103 15.57 -3.84 -9.83
C LEU A 103 15.06 -5.03 -9.03
N GLN A 104 15.53 -6.23 -9.38
CA GLN A 104 15.30 -7.41 -8.58
C GLN A 104 15.78 -7.19 -7.14
N ALA A 105 14.98 -7.65 -6.19
CA ALA A 105 15.27 -7.56 -4.76
C ALA A 105 14.91 -8.86 -4.05
N HIS A 106 15.55 -9.12 -2.91
CA HIS A 106 15.15 -10.21 -2.03
C HIS A 106 14.09 -9.73 -1.06
N TRP A 107 13.02 -10.53 -0.92
CA TRP A 107 11.89 -10.29 -0.04
C TRP A 107 11.55 -11.59 0.70
N PHE A 108 11.40 -11.49 2.01
CA PHE A 108 10.97 -12.61 2.85
C PHE A 108 9.46 -12.81 2.78
N ASP A 109 8.99 -14.04 3.00
CA ASP A 109 7.56 -14.37 2.94
C ASP A 109 6.72 -13.58 3.94
N PHE A 110 7.28 -13.27 5.12
CA PHE A 110 6.58 -12.48 6.12
C PHE A 110 6.35 -11.03 5.64
N GLU A 111 7.25 -10.45 4.84
CA GLU A 111 7.10 -9.11 4.27
C GLU A 111 6.04 -9.09 3.17
N LYS A 112 6.04 -10.13 2.31
CA LYS A 112 5.09 -10.31 1.22
C LYS A 112 3.65 -10.46 1.73
N ASN A 113 3.45 -11.27 2.77
CA ASN A 113 2.12 -11.53 3.35
C ASN A 113 1.51 -10.29 4.01
N ARG A 114 2.36 -9.37 4.47
CA ARG A 114 1.97 -8.19 5.23
C ARG A 114 1.66 -6.99 4.31
N SER A 115 2.35 -6.90 3.17
CA SER A 115 2.23 -5.80 2.21
C SER A 115 0.83 -5.69 1.57
N GLY A 116 0.06 -6.77 1.54
CA GLY A 116 -1.28 -6.80 0.97
C GLY A 116 -2.32 -5.98 1.74
N ILE A 117 -2.26 -5.96 3.08
CA ILE A 117 -3.18 -5.19 3.95
C ILE A 117 -2.90 -3.69 3.82
N ALA A 118 -1.63 -3.40 3.67
CA ALA A 118 -1.06 -2.09 3.69
C ALA A 118 -1.57 -1.27 2.47
N LEU A 119 -1.56 -1.91 1.29
CA LEU A 119 -2.10 -1.37 0.03
C LEU A 119 -3.62 -1.23 -0.02
N THR A 120 -4.39 -1.72 0.96
CA THR A 120 -5.85 -1.52 0.93
C THR A 120 -6.29 -0.23 1.60
N THR A 121 -5.44 0.31 2.49
CA THR A 121 -5.80 1.42 3.40
C THR A 121 -5.55 2.80 2.78
N GLU A 122 -4.38 3.04 2.18
CA GLU A 122 -4.02 4.32 1.52
C GLU A 122 -4.68 4.50 0.14
N ALA A 123 -5.27 3.41 -0.36
CA ALA A 123 -5.50 3.19 -1.77
C ALA A 123 -6.92 3.47 -2.26
N ARG A 124 -7.83 3.85 -1.35
CA ARG A 124 -9.26 3.89 -1.66
C ARG A 124 -9.60 4.74 -2.88
N GLU A 125 -8.84 5.80 -3.13
CA GLU A 125 -9.08 6.73 -4.24
C GLU A 125 -8.11 6.57 -5.42
N LYS A 126 -6.96 5.90 -5.23
CA LYS A 126 -5.87 5.93 -6.22
C LYS A 126 -5.67 4.64 -7.02
N TYR A 127 -6.30 3.55 -6.60
CA TYR A 127 -6.11 2.24 -7.21
C TYR A 127 -7.36 1.84 -7.98
N ASN A 128 -7.19 1.72 -9.30
CA ASN A 128 -8.18 1.11 -10.18
C ASN A 128 -7.90 -0.40 -10.27
N CYS A 129 -8.97 -1.19 -10.38
CA CYS A 129 -8.93 -2.63 -10.65
C CYS A 129 -8.33 -2.98 -12.01
N SER A 130 -7.90 -1.99 -12.80
CA SER A 130 -7.10 -2.17 -14.01
C SER A 130 -5.67 -2.65 -13.73
N ILE A 131 -5.17 -2.49 -12.50
CA ILE A 131 -3.87 -3.03 -12.10
C ILE A 131 -3.96 -4.56 -12.08
N LYS A 132 -3.05 -5.21 -12.80
CA LYS A 132 -3.01 -6.68 -12.91
C LYS A 132 -1.89 -7.31 -12.08
N LYS A 133 -0.78 -6.59 -11.92
CA LYS A 133 0.48 -7.14 -11.41
C LYS A 133 1.04 -6.27 -10.30
N LEU A 134 1.50 -6.92 -9.24
CA LEU A 134 2.28 -6.35 -8.16
C LEU A 134 3.68 -6.95 -8.19
N TYR A 135 4.70 -6.10 -8.25
CA TYR A 135 6.09 -6.52 -8.23
C TYR A 135 6.76 -6.19 -6.91
N TYR A 136 7.40 -7.18 -6.31
CA TYR A 136 8.37 -6.99 -5.24
C TYR A 136 9.72 -6.65 -5.87
N ALA A 137 10.23 -5.45 -5.59
CA ALA A 137 11.39 -4.88 -6.26
C ALA A 137 12.23 -4.04 -5.28
N ARG A 138 13.29 -3.46 -5.83
CA ARG A 138 14.04 -2.35 -5.27
C ARG A 138 14.06 -1.24 -6.30
N PHE A 139 13.91 0.01 -5.90
CA PHE A 139 14.00 1.12 -6.84
C PHE A 139 15.46 1.53 -7.07
N ALA A 140 15.80 1.81 -8.32
CA ALA A 140 17.10 2.34 -8.68
C ALA A 140 17.25 3.79 -8.20
N TRP A 141 18.45 4.16 -7.74
CA TRP A 141 18.80 5.53 -7.38
C TRP A 141 19.84 6.04 -8.39
N GLY A 142 19.41 6.84 -9.37
CA GLY A 142 20.28 7.39 -10.42
C GLY A 142 19.91 6.99 -11.84
N HIS A 143 20.62 7.55 -12.84
CA HIS A 143 20.39 7.27 -14.25
C HIS A 143 20.97 5.89 -14.63
N TYR A 144 20.08 5.01 -15.13
CA TYR A 144 20.41 3.76 -15.81
C TYR A 144 20.01 3.86 -17.29
#